data_AF-A0A0C9VX66-F1
#
_entry.id   AF-A0A0C9VX66-F1
#
_cell.length_a   1.000
_cell.length_b   1.000
_cell.length_c   1.000
_cell.angle_alpha   90.00
_cell.angle_beta   90.00
_cell.angle_gamma   90.00
#
_symmetry.space_group_name_H-M   'P 1'
#
loop_
_entity.id
_entity.type
_entity.pdbx_description
1 polymer ?
#
loop_
_entity_poly.entity_id
_entity_poly.type
_entity_poly.pdbx_seq_one_letter_code
_entity_poly.pdbx_strand_id
1 'polypeptide(L)'
;CEPALSTESGAMTKFVSGHGYTHEGFCFGVGKWIAKHCRPYTIIDDVELQDLFCMLYACVKIPSRMSVQRDIRLMMDLTGEHLIKAFTKHPDAIHIALDGWTSRAHMSFLALTAHWVD
;
A
#
# COMPACT_ATOMS: atom_id res chain seq x y z
N CYS A 1 25.81 39.90 12.64
CA CYS A 1 25.84 39.49 11.22
C CYS A 1 24.87 38.34 11.04
N GLU A 2 23.67 38.62 10.54
CA GLU A 2 22.81 37.55 10.03
C GLU A 2 23.33 37.19 8.63
N PRO A 3 23.67 35.92 8.36
CA PRO A 3 24.18 35.56 7.05
C PRO A 3 23.05 35.70 6.02
N ALA A 4 23.36 36.34 4.90
CA ALA A 4 22.41 36.48 3.80
C ALA A 4 22.05 35.09 3.24
N LEU A 5 20.76 34.88 2.97
CA LEU A 5 20.24 33.66 2.36
C LEU A 5 20.86 33.46 0.98
N SER A 6 21.78 32.51 0.87
CA SER A 6 22.36 32.09 -0.42
C SER A 6 21.36 31.24 -1.20
N THR A 7 21.50 31.22 -2.52
CA THR A 7 20.74 30.34 -3.42
C THR A 7 20.88 28.87 -3.04
N GLU A 8 22.05 28.49 -2.49
CA GLU A 8 22.32 27.17 -1.93
C GLU A 8 21.50 26.89 -0.66
N SER A 9 21.40 27.85 0.27
CA SER A 9 20.48 27.72 1.42
C SER A 9 19.03 27.57 0.96
N GLY A 10 18.59 28.28 -0.07
CA GLY A 10 17.26 28.10 -0.65
C GLY A 10 17.05 26.71 -1.28
N ALA A 11 18.06 26.17 -1.98
CA ALA A 11 18.03 24.84 -2.57
C ALA A 11 18.11 23.71 -1.52
N MET A 12 18.85 23.93 -0.43
CA MET A 12 18.97 23.01 0.69
C MET A 12 17.70 23.00 1.54
N THR A 13 17.08 24.16 1.81
CA THR A 13 15.75 24.24 2.44
C THR A 13 14.66 23.64 1.55
N LYS A 14 14.79 23.79 0.21
CA LYS A 14 13.97 23.03 -0.73
C LYS A 14 14.24 21.54 -0.49
N PHE A 15 15.42 20.99 -0.75
CA PHE A 15 15.76 19.57 -0.56
C PHE A 15 15.26 18.97 0.77
N VAL A 16 15.41 19.70 1.87
CA VAL A 16 14.96 19.34 3.23
C VAL A 16 13.42 19.33 3.41
N SER A 17 12.67 20.06 2.58
CA SER A 17 11.22 20.24 2.70
C SER A 17 10.34 19.11 2.14
N GLY A 18 10.89 18.01 1.59
CA GLY A 18 10.10 16.80 1.26
C GLY A 18 8.95 17.04 0.27
N HIS A 19 9.23 17.54 -0.93
CA HIS A 19 8.29 18.32 -1.75
C HIS A 19 7.21 17.47 -2.45
N GLY A 20 7.14 16.17 -2.13
CA GLY A 20 6.08 15.25 -2.55
C GLY A 20 5.58 14.36 -1.40
N TYR A 21 6.07 14.53 -0.18
CA TYR A 21 5.56 13.80 0.98
C TYR A 21 4.22 14.40 1.40
N THR A 22 3.20 13.57 1.36
CA THR A 22 1.96 13.77 2.12
C THR A 22 1.77 12.55 3.00
N HIS A 23 1.23 12.75 4.19
CA HIS A 23 0.97 11.64 5.10
C HIS A 23 0.00 10.62 4.45
N GLU A 24 -1.01 11.12 3.75
CA GLU A 24 -2.00 10.33 3.02
C GLU A 24 -1.34 9.53 1.88
N GLY A 25 -0.45 10.18 1.11
CA GLY A 25 0.29 9.54 0.03
C GLY A 25 1.25 8.46 0.54
N PHE A 26 1.89 8.70 1.68
CA PHE A 26 2.73 7.70 2.35
C PHE A 26 1.93 6.50 2.84
N CYS A 27 0.80 6.72 3.54
CA CYS A 27 -0.10 5.66 3.99
C CYS A 27 -0.60 4.80 2.82
N PHE A 28 -1.04 5.43 1.74
CA PHE A 28 -1.46 4.73 0.52
C PHE A 28 -0.30 3.93 -0.10
N GLY A 29 0.89 4.54 -0.22
CA GLY A 29 2.08 3.90 -0.78
C GLY A 29 2.50 2.66 0.01
N VAL A 30 2.54 2.77 1.34
CA VAL A 30 2.83 1.67 2.26
C VAL A 30 1.77 0.57 2.14
N GLY A 31 0.49 0.92 2.22
CA GLY A 31 -0.59 -0.06 2.09
C GLY A 31 -0.55 -0.80 0.76
N LYS A 32 -0.31 -0.09 -0.34
CA LYS A 32 -0.17 -0.67 -1.68
C LYS A 32 1.04 -1.60 -1.77
N TRP A 33 2.19 -1.19 -1.23
CA TRP A 33 3.39 -2.04 -1.19
C TRP A 33 3.13 -3.33 -0.42
N ILE A 34 2.52 -3.22 0.77
CA ILE A 34 2.17 -4.37 1.61
C ILE A 34 1.21 -5.32 0.88
N ALA A 35 0.13 -4.79 0.30
CA ALA A 35 -0.86 -5.58 -0.41
C ALA A 35 -0.27 -6.27 -1.65
N LYS A 36 0.51 -5.55 -2.47
CA LYS A 36 1.09 -6.06 -3.71
C LYS A 36 2.12 -7.16 -3.49
N HIS A 37 2.85 -7.11 -2.37
CA HIS A 37 3.94 -8.04 -2.07
C HIS A 37 3.58 -9.04 -0.96
N CYS A 38 2.29 -9.17 -0.63
CA CYS A 38 1.78 -10.08 0.40
C CYS A 38 2.55 -9.98 1.73
N ARG A 39 2.90 -8.76 2.14
CA ARG A 39 3.64 -8.53 3.38
C ARG A 39 2.68 -8.59 4.58
N PRO A 40 3.15 -9.06 5.75
CA PRO A 40 2.35 -8.97 6.96
C PRO A 40 2.23 -7.51 7.41
N TYR A 41 1.08 -7.13 7.99
CA TYR A 41 0.88 -5.77 8.50
C TYR A 41 1.85 -5.39 9.62
N THR A 42 2.40 -6.38 10.33
CA THR A 42 3.42 -6.17 11.37
C THR A 42 4.74 -5.61 10.84
N ILE A 43 5.00 -5.66 9.53
CA ILE A 43 6.25 -5.16 8.96
C ILE A 43 6.45 -3.66 9.23
N ILE A 44 5.36 -2.92 9.47
CA ILE A 44 5.41 -1.49 9.79
C ILE A 44 5.88 -1.22 11.23
N ASP A 45 5.85 -2.22 12.10
CA ASP A 45 6.34 -2.14 13.46
C ASP A 45 7.84 -2.48 13.57
N ASP A 46 8.50 -2.84 12.45
CA ASP A 46 9.93 -3.15 12.36
C ASP A 46 10.78 -1.89 12.54
N VAL A 47 11.69 -1.91 13.52
CA VAL A 47 12.42 -0.71 13.96
C VAL A 47 13.40 -0.25 12.88
N GLU A 48 14.13 -1.19 12.26
CA GLU A 48 15.08 -0.89 11.20
C GLU A 48 14.40 -0.26 9.98
N LEU A 49 13.20 -0.73 9.61
CA LEU A 49 12.40 -0.10 8.56
C LEU A 49 11.93 1.31 8.94
N GLN A 50 11.49 1.52 10.18
CA GLN A 50 11.09 2.84 10.66
C GLN A 50 12.27 3.82 10.65
N ASP A 51 13.46 3.36 11.03
CA ASP A 51 14.70 4.15 10.97
C ASP A 51 15.02 4.56 9.53
N LEU A 52 14.83 3.67 8.55
CA LEU A 52 14.98 4.01 7.13
C LEU A 52 13.98 5.08 6.69
N PHE A 53 12.72 5.02 7.13
CA PHE A 53 11.74 6.07 6.81
C PHE A 53 12.13 7.42 7.43
N CYS A 54 12.57 7.42 8.68
CA CYS A 54 13.04 8.62 9.38
C CYS A 54 14.32 9.19 8.75
N MET A 55 15.22 8.34 8.26
CA MET A 55 16.42 8.74 7.54
C MET A 55 16.08 9.48 6.23
N LEU A 56 15.06 9.01 5.51
CA LEU A 56 14.59 9.64 4.27
C LEU A 56 13.82 10.93 4.54
N TYR A 57 13.04 10.99 5.63
CA TYR A 57 12.33 12.18 6.05
C TYR A 57 12.09 12.18 7.56
N ALA A 58 12.79 13.06 8.28
CA ALA A 58 12.77 13.09 9.75
C ALA A 58 11.39 13.38 10.36
N CYS A 59 10.50 14.05 9.63
CA CYS A 59 9.14 14.36 10.09
C CYS A 59 8.09 13.37 9.56
N VAL A 60 8.50 12.20 9.06
CA VAL A 60 7.59 11.16 8.59
C VAL A 60 6.66 10.73 9.72
N LYS A 61 5.37 10.61 9.39
CA LYS A 61 4.37 10.07 10.30
C LYS A 61 4.09 8.64 9.84
N ILE A 62 4.67 7.69 10.56
CA ILE A 62 4.52 6.28 10.23
C ILE A 62 3.15 5.80 10.70
N PRO A 63 2.30 5.23 9.81
CA PRO A 63 0.99 4.74 10.21
C PRO A 63 1.14 3.53 11.12
N SER A 64 0.17 3.34 12.03
CA SER A 64 0.10 2.10 12.79
C SER A 64 -0.27 0.92 11.89
N ARG A 65 0.10 -0.30 12.29
CA ARG A 65 -0.37 -1.54 11.64
C ARG A 65 -1.89 -1.61 11.47
N MET A 66 -2.65 -1.05 12.42
CA MET A 66 -4.12 -1.02 12.40
C MET A 66 -4.63 -0.05 11.34
N SER A 67 -3.98 1.10 11.20
CA SER A 67 -4.27 2.08 10.14
C SER A 67 -4.02 1.46 8.77
N VAL A 68 -2.87 0.81 8.59
CA VAL A 68 -2.51 0.10 7.35
C VAL A 68 -3.54 -0.98 7.01
N GLN A 69 -3.93 -1.80 7.98
CA GLN A 69 -4.96 -2.83 7.78
C GLN A 69 -6.29 -2.24 7.32
N ARG A 70 -6.73 -1.14 7.95
CA ARG A 70 -7.97 -0.45 7.58
C ARG A 70 -7.89 0.15 6.17
N ASP A 71 -6.77 0.77 5.83
CA ASP A 71 -6.57 1.39 4.52
C ASP A 71 -6.51 0.32 3.41
N ILE A 72 -5.89 -0.84 3.67
CA ILE A 72 -5.90 -1.98 2.73
C ILE A 72 -7.31 -2.53 2.51
N ARG A 73 -8.12 -2.65 3.57
CA ARG A 73 -9.53 -3.05 3.44
C ARG A 73 -10.30 -2.05 2.57
N LEU A 74 -10.13 -0.74 2.82
CA LEU A 74 -10.74 0.29 2.00
C LEU A 74 -10.31 0.19 0.52
N MET A 75 -9.03 -0.04 0.26
CA MET A 75 -8.54 -0.25 -1.11
C MET A 75 -9.17 -1.49 -1.77
N MET A 76 -9.35 -2.57 -1.00
CA MET A 76 -10.02 -3.78 -1.49
C MET A 76 -11.48 -3.50 -1.84
N ASP A 77 -12.23 -2.81 -0.99
CA ASP A 77 -13.64 -2.47 -1.23
C ASP A 77 -13.79 -1.59 -2.48
N LEU A 78 -13.00 -0.51 -2.57
CA LEU A 78 -12.99 0.38 -3.74
C LEU A 78 -12.60 -0.35 -5.02
N THR A 79 -11.60 -1.23 -4.96
CA THR A 79 -11.18 -2.03 -6.13
C THR A 79 -12.26 -3.03 -6.52
N GLY A 80 -12.94 -3.64 -5.54
CA GLY A 80 -14.06 -4.56 -5.74
C GLY A 80 -15.20 -3.91 -6.52
N GLU A 81 -15.60 -2.68 -6.17
CA GLU A 81 -16.61 -1.93 -6.92
C GLU A 81 -16.23 -1.70 -8.39
N HIS A 82 -14.95 -1.42 -8.65
CA HIS A 82 -14.45 -1.23 -10.02
C HIS A 82 -14.42 -2.56 -10.78
N LEU A 83 -14.02 -3.66 -10.13
CA LEU A 83 -14.04 -5.00 -10.72
C LEU A 83 -15.46 -5.44 -11.07
N ILE A 84 -16.44 -5.21 -10.20
CA ILE A 84 -17.86 -5.52 -10.49
C ILE A 84 -18.31 -4.78 -11.74
N LYS A 85 -18.03 -3.48 -11.86
CA LYS A 85 -18.36 -2.69 -13.05
C LYS A 85 -17.68 -3.22 -14.31
N ALA A 86 -16.41 -3.61 -14.21
CA ALA A 86 -15.66 -4.20 -15.31
C ALA A 86 -16.27 -5.55 -15.75
N PHE A 87 -16.65 -6.39 -14.79
CA PHE A 87 -17.24 -7.70 -15.05
C PHE A 87 -18.62 -7.60 -15.69
N THR A 88 -19.48 -6.68 -15.21
CA THR A 88 -20.81 -6.45 -15.81
C THR A 88 -20.74 -6.01 -17.27
N LYS A 89 -19.65 -5.33 -17.67
CA LYS A 89 -19.44 -4.89 -19.06
C LYS A 89 -19.07 -6.05 -19.99
N HIS A 90 -18.51 -7.14 -19.46
CA HIS A 90 -17.96 -8.26 -20.22
C HIS A 90 -18.41 -9.61 -19.65
N PRO A 91 -19.72 -9.91 -19.62
CA PRO A 91 -20.25 -11.09 -18.94
C PRO A 91 -19.80 -12.42 -19.57
N ASP A 92 -19.61 -12.45 -20.89
CA ASP A 92 -19.30 -13.68 -21.63
C ASP A 92 -17.79 -14.01 -21.69
N ALA A 93 -16.95 -13.13 -21.12
CA ALA A 93 -15.49 -13.22 -21.20
C ALA A 93 -14.84 -13.68 -19.88
N ILE A 94 -15.64 -14.06 -18.88
CA ILE A 94 -15.15 -14.38 -17.53
C ILE A 94 -15.37 -15.86 -17.23
N HIS A 95 -14.27 -16.58 -17.03
CA HIS A 95 -14.27 -17.97 -16.58
C HIS A 95 -13.96 -18.04 -15.09
N ILE A 96 -14.79 -18.75 -14.33
CA ILE A 96 -14.57 -18.98 -12.90
C ILE A 96 -13.91 -20.34 -12.70
N ALA A 97 -12.77 -20.38 -12.01
CA ALA A 97 -12.12 -21.59 -11.54
C ALA A 97 -12.25 -21.72 -10.02
N LEU A 98 -12.35 -22.98 -9.59
CA LEU A 98 -12.48 -23.38 -8.19
C LEU A 98 -11.26 -24.23 -7.84
N ASP A 99 -10.54 -23.84 -6.78
CA ASP A 99 -9.45 -24.62 -6.22
C ASP A 99 -9.74 -24.91 -4.75
N GLY A 100 -9.97 -26.17 -4.41
CA GLY A 100 -10.31 -26.61 -3.07
C GLY A 100 -9.26 -27.56 -2.52
N TRP A 101 -8.76 -27.30 -1.31
CA TRP A 101 -7.77 -28.17 -0.67
C TRP A 101 -7.96 -28.21 0.85
N THR A 102 -7.41 -29.25 1.49
CA THR A 102 -7.31 -29.34 2.94
C THR A 102 -5.86 -29.17 3.36
N SER A 103 -5.58 -28.23 4.26
CA SER A 103 -4.23 -28.00 4.75
C SER A 103 -3.77 -29.10 5.69
N ARG A 104 -2.46 -29.15 5.93
CA ARG A 104 -1.85 -30.05 6.93
C ARG A 104 -2.34 -29.78 8.37
N ALA A 105 -2.89 -28.59 8.61
CA ALA A 105 -3.52 -28.23 9.88
C ALA A 105 -5.00 -28.67 9.96
N HIS A 106 -5.45 -29.53 9.05
CA HIS A 106 -6.84 -30.03 8.96
C HIS A 106 -7.88 -28.92 8.73
N MET A 107 -7.48 -27.83 8.09
CA MET A 107 -8.40 -26.75 7.69
C MET A 107 -8.73 -26.89 6.21
N SER A 108 -10.02 -26.83 5.86
CA SER A 108 -10.46 -26.82 4.47
C SER A 108 -10.49 -25.39 3.91
N PHE A 109 -9.99 -25.24 2.68
CA PHE A 109 -9.94 -23.98 1.95
C PHE A 109 -10.64 -24.15 0.59
N LEU A 110 -11.28 -23.08 0.14
CA LEU A 110 -11.84 -22.95 -1.19
C LEU A 110 -11.41 -21.60 -1.76
N ALA A 111 -10.64 -21.60 -2.83
CA ALA A 111 -10.33 -20.44 -3.63
C ALA A 111 -11.25 -20.38 -4.84
N LEU A 112 -11.76 -19.19 -5.10
CA LEU A 112 -12.49 -18.81 -6.30
C LEU A 112 -11.61 -17.84 -7.08
N THR A 113 -11.29 -18.16 -8.33
CA THR A 113 -10.53 -17.28 -9.22
C THR A 113 -11.34 -16.96 -10.47
N ALA A 114 -11.45 -15.67 -10.79
CA ALA A 114 -12.06 -15.20 -12.03
C ALA A 114 -10.95 -14.88 -13.04
N HIS A 115 -11.04 -15.48 -14.22
CA HIS A 115 -10.11 -15.28 -15.33
C HIS A 115 -10.85 -14.57 -16.46
N TRP A 116 -10.31 -13.44 -16.91
CA TRP A 116 -10.78 -12.79 -18.13
C TRP A 116 -10.07 -13.40 -19.33
N VAL A 117 -10.83 -13.76 -20.37
CA VAL A 117 -10.34 -14.34 -21.63
C VAL A 117 -10.74 -13.38 -22.76
N ASP A 118 -9.74 -12.89 -23.49
CA ASP A 118 -9.87 -11.99 -24.65
C ASP A 118 -9.87 -12.80 -25.96
#